data_AF-A0A819N3E6-F1
#
_entry.id   AF-A0A819N3E6-F1
#
_cell.length_a   1.000
_cell.length_b   1.000
_cell.length_c   1.000
_cell.angle_alpha   90.00
_cell.angle_beta   90.00
_cell.angle_gamma   90.00
#
_symmetry.space_group_name_H-M   'P 1'
#
loop_
_entity.id
_entity.type
_entity.pdbx_description
1 polymer ?
#
loop_
_entity_poly.entity_id
_entity_poly.type
_entity_poly.pdbx_seq_one_letter_code
_entity_poly.pdbx_strand_id
1 'polypeptide(L)'
;TTRGCGLYNEIARLIVLVFIPSTLILIFGYGTIRNVKKSRRKNSRSHGNIIHRFDQQLIQMLIGQIILIMISYIPNTIQRIYLVLTLDIEKSPLRLRMEILSGEVTFMMTTFQSSLSFYIYATIGGTLFRQSLKRLLRRT
;
A
#
# COMPACT_ATOMS: atom_id res chain seq x y z
N THR A 1 28.13 -5.97 -15.25
CA THR A 1 27.03 -5.08 -15.71
C THR A 1 25.66 -5.48 -15.18
N THR A 2 25.36 -6.76 -14.93
CA THR A 2 24.06 -7.25 -14.45
C THR A 2 23.68 -6.80 -13.01
N ARG A 3 24.64 -6.71 -12.08
CA ARG A 3 24.38 -6.27 -10.69
C ARG A 3 23.81 -4.86 -10.56
N GLY A 4 24.39 -3.91 -11.28
CA GLY A 4 23.95 -2.51 -11.25
C GLY A 4 22.54 -2.33 -11.78
N CYS A 5 22.18 -3.06 -12.83
CA CYS A 5 20.83 -3.05 -13.39
C CYS A 5 19.79 -3.62 -12.40
N GLY A 6 20.12 -4.72 -11.70
CA GLY A 6 19.25 -5.30 -10.68
C GLY A 6 19.00 -4.36 -9.50
N LEU A 7 20.05 -3.76 -8.95
CA LEU A 7 19.95 -2.78 -7.88
C LEU A 7 19.13 -1.55 -8.28
N TYR A 8 19.38 -1.00 -9.47
CA TYR A 8 18.61 0.12 -10.01
C TYR A 8 17.12 -0.21 -10.11
N ASN A 9 16.78 -1.38 -10.64
CA ASN A 9 15.39 -1.78 -10.83
C ASN A 9 14.64 -1.91 -9.48
N GLU A 10 15.26 -2.52 -8.47
CA GLU A 10 14.64 -2.67 -7.14
C GLU A 10 14.46 -1.32 -6.44
N ILE A 11 15.45 -0.42 -6.53
CA ILE A 11 15.37 0.94 -5.98
C ILE A 11 14.29 1.76 -6.72
N ALA A 12 14.29 1.72 -8.05
CA ALA A 12 13.30 2.41 -8.87
C ALA A 12 11.89 1.94 -8.54
N ARG A 13 11.68 0.63 -8.37
CA ARG A 13 10.40 0.06 -7.97
C ARG A 13 9.92 0.57 -6.62
N LEU A 14 10.80 0.63 -5.63
CA LEU A 14 10.50 1.14 -4.29
C LEU A 14 10.13 2.63 -4.33
N ILE A 15 10.88 3.44 -5.09
CA ILE A 15 10.58 4.87 -5.23
C ILE A 15 9.24 5.09 -5.95
N VAL A 16 9.07 4.48 -7.12
CA VAL A 16 7.92 4.75 -8.01
C VAL A 16 6.63 4.14 -7.47
N LEU A 17 6.67 2.91 -6.93
CA LEU A 17 5.46 2.22 -6.49
C LEU A 17 5.10 2.48 -5.04
N VAL A 18 6.05 2.93 -4.21
CA VAL A 18 5.80 3.07 -2.77
C VAL A 18 5.92 4.52 -2.34
N PHE A 19 7.07 5.17 -2.54
CA PHE A 19 7.29 6.51 -2.00
C PHE A 19 6.45 7.57 -2.71
N ILE A 20 6.48 7.64 -4.03
CA ILE A 20 5.72 8.64 -4.80
C ILE A 20 4.21 8.60 -4.47
N PRO A 21 3.50 7.47 -4.59
CA PRO A 21 2.07 7.43 -4.30
C PRO A 21 1.79 7.76 -2.82
N SER A 22 2.64 7.31 -1.89
CA SER A 22 2.48 7.63 -0.47
C SER A 22 2.60 9.14 -0.20
N THR A 23 3.60 9.80 -0.79
CA THR A 23 3.79 11.24 -0.65
C THR A 23 2.64 12.02 -1.28
N LEU A 24 2.18 11.61 -2.46
CA LEU A 24 1.02 12.25 -3.11
C LEU A 24 -0.24 12.12 -2.26
N ILE A 25 -0.53 10.92 -1.73
CA ILE A 25 -1.69 10.68 -0.87
C ILE A 25 -1.61 11.51 0.40
N LEU A 26 -0.42 11.67 1.00
CA LEU A 26 -0.23 12.53 2.17
C LEU A 26 -0.48 14.01 1.84
N ILE A 27 0.07 14.51 0.72
CA ILE A 27 -0.11 15.90 0.28
C ILE A 27 -1.59 16.18 -0.03
N PHE A 28 -2.21 15.35 -0.86
CA PHE A 28 -3.61 15.53 -1.23
C PHE A 28 -4.53 15.30 -0.03
N GLY A 29 -4.28 14.28 0.78
CA GLY A 29 -5.06 14.00 1.99
C GLY A 29 -5.01 15.16 3.00
N TYR A 30 -3.81 15.71 3.24
CA TYR A 30 -3.65 16.90 4.08
C TYR A 30 -4.35 18.13 3.49
N GLY A 31 -4.19 18.36 2.17
CA GLY A 31 -4.85 19.44 1.45
C GLY A 31 -6.37 19.37 1.55
N THR A 32 -6.94 18.18 1.37
CA THR A 32 -8.37 17.89 1.54
C THR A 32 -8.81 18.22 2.97
N ILE A 33 -8.10 17.74 3.99
CA ILE A 33 -8.43 18.04 5.39
C ILE A 33 -8.41 19.56 5.67
N ARG A 34 -7.42 20.28 5.14
CA ARG A 34 -7.28 21.73 5.35
C ARG A 34 -8.40 22.52 4.64
N ASN A 35 -8.71 22.18 3.38
CA ASN A 35 -9.79 22.80 2.62
C ASN A 35 -11.15 22.55 3.27
N VAL A 36 -11.36 21.33 3.78
CA VAL A 36 -12.58 20.94 4.48
C VAL A 36 -12.74 21.70 5.81
N LYS A 37 -11.68 21.81 6.62
CA LYS A 37 -11.71 22.62 7.86
C LYS A 37 -12.02 24.09 7.57
N LYS A 38 -11.49 24.63 6.47
CA LYS A 38 -11.77 26.01 6.02
C LYS A 38 -13.21 26.18 5.52
N SER A 39 -13.75 25.19 4.81
CA SER A 39 -15.15 25.18 4.33
C SER A 39 -16.15 25.12 5.48
N ARG A 40 -15.88 24.33 6.54
CA ARG A 40 -16.69 24.27 7.77
C ARG A 40 -16.91 25.62 8.44
N ARG A 41 -15.91 26.52 8.40
CA ARG A 41 -16.03 27.87 8.97
C ARG A 41 -16.94 28.79 8.15
N LYS A 42 -17.19 28.48 6.87
CA LYS A 42 -17.97 29.35 5.97
C LYS A 42 -19.38 28.83 5.66
N ASN A 43 -19.65 27.52 5.73
CA ASN A 43 -20.94 26.95 5.33
C ASN A 43 -21.46 25.92 6.35
N SER A 44 -22.39 26.33 7.21
CA SER A 44 -23.08 25.48 8.20
C SER A 44 -24.18 24.59 7.60
N ARG A 45 -24.06 24.16 6.33
CA ARG A 45 -25.12 23.38 5.65
C ARG A 45 -24.81 21.87 5.69
N SER A 46 -25.74 21.14 6.31
CA SER A 46 -25.74 19.70 6.65
C SER A 46 -25.28 18.72 5.55
N HIS A 47 -25.41 19.06 4.25
CA HIS A 47 -25.01 18.19 3.13
C HIS A 47 -23.50 17.92 3.02
N GLY A 48 -22.64 18.80 3.54
CA GLY A 48 -21.18 18.60 3.51
C GLY A 48 -20.69 17.44 4.41
N ASN A 49 -21.48 17.02 5.40
CA ASN A 49 -21.04 16.04 6.39
C ASN A 49 -20.99 14.59 5.86
N ILE A 50 -21.81 14.22 4.86
CA ILE A 50 -21.81 12.86 4.28
C ILE A 50 -20.62 12.68 3.33
N ILE A 51 -20.39 13.63 2.43
CA ILE A 51 -19.24 13.65 1.51
C ILE A 51 -17.92 13.66 2.30
N HIS A 52 -17.88 14.38 3.43
CA HIS A 52 -16.72 14.41 4.31
C HIS A 52 -16.40 13.06 4.97
N ARG A 53 -17.43 12.32 5.42
CA ARG A 53 -17.22 10.98 6.01
C ARG A 53 -16.69 10.02 4.96
N PHE A 54 -17.14 10.14 3.72
CA PHE A 54 -16.62 9.39 2.57
C PHE A 54 -15.13 9.68 2.35
N ASP A 55 -14.75 10.97 2.25
CA ASP A 55 -13.35 11.36 2.01
C ASP A 55 -12.42 10.91 3.13
N GLN A 56 -12.85 11.03 4.39
CA GLN A 56 -12.03 10.55 5.52
C GLN A 56 -11.86 9.03 5.53
N GLN A 57 -12.91 8.27 5.22
CA GLN A 57 -12.81 6.81 5.14
C GLN A 57 -11.91 6.37 3.99
N LEU A 58 -11.99 7.05 2.85
CA LEU A 58 -11.11 6.81 1.70
C LEU A 58 -9.64 7.08 2.06
N ILE A 59 -9.35 8.20 2.75
CA ILE A 59 -8.00 8.53 3.21
C ILE A 59 -7.50 7.49 4.23
N GLN A 60 -8.32 7.09 5.20
CA GLN A 60 -7.94 6.06 6.19
C GLN A 60 -7.61 4.72 5.54
N MET A 61 -8.39 4.34 4.54
CA MET A 61 -8.20 3.11 3.79
C MET A 61 -6.92 3.16 2.95
N LEU A 62 -6.64 4.29 2.28
CA LEU A 62 -5.39 4.52 1.54
C LEU A 62 -4.16 4.50 2.46
N ILE A 63 -4.24 5.09 3.66
CA ILE A 63 -3.16 5.03 4.66
C ILE A 63 -2.92 3.59 5.10
N GLY A 64 -3.98 2.82 5.38
CA GLY A 64 -3.87 1.41 5.71
C GLY A 64 -3.20 0.59 4.61
N GLN A 65 -3.54 0.87 3.35
CA GLN A 65 -2.88 0.25 2.19
C GLN A 65 -1.40 0.63 2.08
N ILE A 66 -1.04 1.89 2.29
CA ILE A 66 0.36 2.34 2.27
C ILE A 66 1.17 1.61 3.34
N ILE A 67 0.66 1.55 4.58
CA ILE A 67 1.33 0.84 5.68
C ILE A 67 1.54 -0.63 5.32
N LEU A 68 0.51 -1.27 4.76
CA LEU A 68 0.59 -2.67 4.35
C LEU A 68 1.60 -2.89 3.21
N ILE A 69 1.59 -2.03 2.20
CA ILE A 69 2.57 -2.05 1.10
C ILE A 69 3.98 -1.91 1.68
N MET A 70 4.22 -0.97 2.60
CA MET A 70 5.53 -0.77 3.22
C MET A 70 6.01 -2.03 3.96
N ILE A 71 5.15 -2.63 4.79
CA ILE A 71 5.46 -3.85 5.56
C ILE A 71 5.75 -5.03 4.62
N SER A 72 5.06 -5.15 3.50
CA SER A 72 5.26 -6.25 2.55
C SER A 72 6.45 -6.03 1.59
N TYR A 73 6.61 -4.82 1.04
CA TYR A 73 7.62 -4.55 0.00
C TYR A 73 9.02 -4.29 0.55
N ILE A 74 9.16 -3.68 1.73
CA ILE A 74 10.49 -3.38 2.29
C ILE A 74 11.29 -4.68 2.54
N PRO A 75 10.76 -5.71 3.23
CA PRO A 75 11.50 -6.95 3.47
C PRO A 75 11.89 -7.66 2.17
N ASN A 76 10.99 -7.72 1.18
CA ASN A 76 11.28 -8.30 -0.13
C ASN A 76 12.38 -7.52 -0.88
N THR A 77 12.35 -6.18 -0.82
CA THR A 77 13.37 -5.34 -1.47
C THR A 77 14.73 -5.52 -0.81
N ILE A 78 14.79 -5.55 0.53
CA ILE A 78 16.02 -5.80 1.29
C ILE A 78 16.58 -7.18 0.92
N GLN A 79 15.74 -8.21 0.87
CA GLN A 79 16.14 -9.57 0.50
C GLN A 79 16.71 -9.62 -0.93
N ARG A 80 16.07 -8.93 -1.89
CA ARG A 80 16.55 -8.87 -3.28
C ARG A 80 17.87 -8.13 -3.41
N ILE A 81 18.03 -7.00 -2.73
CA ILE A 81 19.30 -6.28 -2.67
C ILE A 81 20.40 -7.18 -2.10
N TYR A 82 20.12 -7.88 -1.00
CA TYR A 82 21.05 -8.82 -0.40
C TYR A 82 21.45 -9.95 -1.37
N LEU A 83 20.50 -10.52 -2.12
CA LEU A 83 20.79 -11.55 -3.13
C LEU A 83 21.69 -11.03 -4.27
N VAL A 84 21.46 -9.81 -4.75
CA VAL A 84 22.28 -9.17 -5.79
C VAL A 84 23.71 -8.90 -5.30
N LEU A 85 23.85 -8.44 -4.05
CA LEU A 85 25.15 -8.15 -3.44
C LEU A 85 25.95 -9.42 -3.15
N THR A 86 25.29 -10.52 -2.79
CA THR A 86 25.94 -11.78 -2.42
C THR A 86 26.02 -12.80 -3.57
N LEU A 87 25.78 -12.37 -4.82
CA LEU A 87 25.66 -13.27 -5.98
C LEU A 87 26.94 -14.09 -6.26
N ASP A 88 28.12 -13.52 -6.05
CA ASP A 88 29.40 -14.17 -6.38
C ASP A 88 30.10 -14.76 -5.15
N ILE A 89 29.42 -14.76 -4.00
CA ILE A 89 29.96 -15.33 -2.77
C ILE A 89 29.56 -16.81 -2.75
N GLU A 90 30.52 -17.72 -2.56
CA GLU A 90 30.21 -19.13 -2.34
C GLU A 90 29.39 -19.31 -1.06
N LYS A 91 28.27 -20.04 -1.16
CA LYS A 91 27.32 -20.23 -0.06
C LYS A 91 27.29 -21.69 0.35
N SER A 92 27.28 -21.93 1.66
CA SER A 92 27.03 -23.27 2.17
C SER A 92 25.62 -23.74 1.80
N PRO A 93 25.37 -25.05 1.66
CA PRO A 93 24.05 -25.58 1.31
C PRO A 93 22.95 -25.14 2.28
N LEU A 94 23.27 -25.03 3.57
CA LEU A 94 22.34 -24.55 4.60
C LEU A 94 21.97 -23.07 4.39
N ARG A 95 22.96 -22.21 4.14
CA ARG A 95 22.74 -20.78 3.89
C ARG A 95 21.88 -20.56 2.65
N LEU A 96 22.16 -21.29 1.57
CA LEU A 96 21.38 -21.20 0.34
C LEU A 96 19.89 -21.54 0.58
N ARG A 97 19.60 -22.59 1.35
CA ARG A 97 18.23 -22.98 1.70
C ARG A 97 17.52 -21.91 2.53
N MET A 98 18.20 -21.29 3.50
CA MET A 98 17.63 -20.19 4.29
C MET A 98 17.33 -18.97 3.43
N GLU A 99 18.21 -18.63 2.48
CA GLU A 99 18.01 -17.50 1.57
C GLU A 99 16.83 -17.72 0.61
N ILE A 100 16.67 -18.96 0.10
CA ILE A 100 15.52 -19.34 -0.72
C ILE A 100 14.24 -19.24 0.11
N LEU A 101 14.21 -19.83 1.32
CA LEU A 101 13.04 -19.77 2.19
C LEU A 101 12.65 -18.33 2.53
N SER A 102 13.62 -17.50 2.88
CA SER A 102 13.39 -16.08 3.15
C SER A 102 12.86 -15.33 1.91
N GLY A 103 13.40 -15.66 0.73
CA GLY A 103 12.90 -15.15 -0.56
C GLY A 103 11.44 -15.52 -0.81
N GLU A 104 11.06 -16.78 -0.61
CA GLU A 104 9.68 -17.24 -0.79
C GLU A 104 8.72 -16.60 0.22
N VAL A 105 9.12 -16.52 1.50
CA VAL A 105 8.30 -15.88 2.54
C VAL A 105 8.04 -14.41 2.22
N THR A 106 9.09 -13.67 1.85
CA THR A 106 8.97 -12.24 1.51
C THR A 106 8.19 -12.05 0.20
N PHE A 107 8.33 -12.95 -0.77
CA PHE A 107 7.51 -12.96 -1.97
C PHE A 107 6.03 -13.20 -1.65
N MET A 108 5.70 -14.22 -0.84
CA MET A 108 4.32 -14.49 -0.41
C MET A 108 3.70 -13.29 0.31
N MET A 109 4.46 -12.58 1.15
CA MET A 109 4.00 -11.34 1.80
C MET A 109 3.60 -10.25 0.79
N THR A 110 4.33 -10.12 -0.33
CA THR A 110 3.97 -9.17 -1.40
C THR A 110 2.72 -9.60 -2.17
N THR A 111 2.56 -10.91 -2.42
CA THR A 111 1.37 -11.42 -3.11
C THR A 111 0.12 -11.33 -2.22
N PHE A 112 0.27 -11.59 -0.93
CA PHE A 112 -0.81 -11.54 0.05
C PHE A 112 -1.34 -10.10 0.27
N GLN A 113 -0.51 -9.08 0.06
CA GLN A 113 -0.90 -7.67 0.12
C GLN A 113 -2.03 -7.33 -0.86
N SER A 114 -2.05 -7.94 -2.05
CA SER A 114 -3.11 -7.76 -3.05
C SER A 114 -4.47 -8.23 -2.50
N SER A 115 -4.47 -9.37 -1.80
CA SER A 115 -5.66 -9.94 -1.15
C SER A 115 -6.10 -9.13 0.08
N LEU A 116 -5.15 -8.67 0.90
CA LEU A 116 -5.43 -7.84 2.08
C LEU A 116 -6.01 -6.47 1.73
N SER A 117 -5.62 -5.90 0.58
CA SER A 117 -6.19 -4.64 0.11
C SER A 117 -7.70 -4.73 -0.02
N PHE A 118 -8.24 -5.84 -0.54
CA PHE A 118 -9.67 -6.13 -0.58
C PHE A 118 -10.31 -6.16 0.82
N TYR A 119 -9.66 -6.79 1.79
CA TYR A 119 -10.19 -6.81 3.16
C TYR A 119 -10.16 -5.42 3.80
N ILE A 120 -9.14 -4.60 3.55
CA ILE A 120 -9.10 -3.19 3.96
C ILE A 120 -10.28 -2.41 3.35
N TYR A 121 -10.55 -2.58 2.05
CA TYR A 121 -11.75 -2.01 1.41
C TYR A 121 -13.05 -2.51 2.07
N ALA A 122 -13.17 -3.80 2.33
CA ALA A 122 -14.39 -4.44 2.83
C ALA A 122 -14.66 -4.17 4.32
N THR A 123 -13.62 -3.93 5.13
CA THR A 123 -13.72 -3.70 6.57
C THR A 123 -13.74 -2.21 6.92
N ILE A 124 -12.81 -1.42 6.38
CA ILE A 124 -12.71 0.03 6.66
C ILE A 124 -13.72 0.82 5.83
N GLY A 125 -13.90 0.47 4.55
CA GLY A 125 -14.99 1.00 3.71
C GLY A 125 -16.35 0.32 3.97
N GLY A 126 -16.42 -0.59 4.95
CA GLY A 126 -17.45 -1.62 5.05
C GLY A 126 -18.89 -1.14 5.11
N THR A 127 -19.21 -0.03 5.78
CA THR A 127 -20.61 0.42 5.83
C THR A 127 -21.12 0.91 4.47
N LEU A 128 -20.28 1.61 3.71
CA LEU A 128 -20.64 2.13 2.39
C LEU A 128 -20.45 1.11 1.28
N PHE A 129 -19.38 0.30 1.35
CA PHE A 129 -19.17 -0.81 0.42
C PHE A 129 -20.29 -1.84 0.57
N ARG A 130 -20.66 -2.23 1.80
CA ARG A 130 -21.78 -3.14 2.04
C ARG A 130 -23.12 -2.53 1.60
N GLN A 131 -23.33 -1.22 1.76
CA GLN A 131 -24.54 -0.56 1.25
C GLN A 131 -24.57 -0.53 -0.29
N SER A 132 -23.45 -0.23 -0.94
CA SER A 132 -23.35 -0.19 -2.40
C SER A 132 -23.48 -1.58 -3.02
N LEU A 133 -22.82 -2.58 -2.43
CA LEU A 133 -22.92 -3.99 -2.81
C LEU A 133 -24.36 -4.50 -2.64
N LYS A 134 -25.02 -4.20 -1.51
CA LYS A 134 -26.44 -4.54 -1.30
C LYS A 134 -27.36 -3.87 -2.32
N ARG A 135 -27.07 -2.64 -2.76
CA ARG A 135 -27.86 -1.97 -3.82
C ARG A 135 -27.66 -2.62 -5.18
N LEU A 136 -26.44 -3.05 -5.49
CA LEU A 136 -26.09 -3.69 -6.76
C LEU A 136 -26.71 -5.10 -6.83
N LEU A 137 -26.57 -5.89 -5.78
CA LEU A 137 -27.20 -7.23 -5.65
C LEU A 137 -28.74 -7.21 -5.58
N ARG A 138 -29.36 -6.07 -5.25
CA ARG A 138 -30.83 -5.91 -5.30
C ARG A 138 -31.34 -5.45 -6.67
N ARG A 139 -30.44 -5.02 -7.56
CA ARG A 139 -30.77 -4.56 -8.93
C ARG A 139 -30.52 -5.62 -10.00
N THR A 140 -29.74 -6.65 -9.68
CA THR A 140 -29.60 -7.88 -10.46
C THR A 140 -30.62 -8.89 -9.97
#